data_AF-A0A0L0LNB4-F1
#
_entry.id   AF-A0A0L0LNB4-F1
#
_cell.length_a   1.000
_cell.length_b   1.000
_cell.length_c   1.000
_cell.angle_alpha   90.00
_cell.angle_beta   90.00
_cell.angle_gamma   90.00
#
_symmetry.space_group_name_H-M   'P 1'
#
loop_
_entity.id
_entity.type
_entity.pdbx_description
1 polymer ?
#
loop_
_entity_poly.entity_id
_entity_poly.type
_entity_poly.pdbx_seq_one_letter_code
_entity_poly.pdbx_strand_id
1 'polypeptide(L)'
;MGHTYIWPLPGHAVPVAVGPGHPGAFGAVRKHDVHTGVDLYAPEGQQVAAVEDGVVTAIDEFFTGGADTPLDEDGERIWLQTAAIFIEGASGVLLYGEVDVALGVYVGRKVHAGGTIGFVKRVLKPKKDGRPYGNPMNSPTMLHFERYAKGTTRAVFWNLGENRPDELHDPTSILLEASKSL
;
A
#
# COMPACT_ATOMS: atom_id res chain seq x y z
N MET A 1 9.83 -26.26 -4.74
CA MET A 1 8.41 -25.97 -5.02
C MET A 1 8.28 -24.46 -4.98
N GLY A 2 7.81 -23.82 -6.05
CA GLY A 2 7.69 -22.36 -6.09
C GLY A 2 6.72 -21.87 -5.02
N HIS A 3 7.04 -20.76 -4.37
CA HIS A 3 6.09 -20.07 -3.49
C HIS A 3 5.01 -19.45 -4.38
N THR A 4 3.75 -19.84 -4.21
CA THR A 4 2.64 -19.24 -4.94
C THR A 4 2.11 -18.04 -4.16
N TYR A 5 2.09 -16.87 -4.81
CA TYR A 5 1.50 -15.67 -4.25
C TYR A 5 -0.01 -15.60 -4.49
N ILE A 6 -0.76 -15.09 -3.51
CA ILE A 6 -2.19 -14.82 -3.62
C ILE A 6 -2.41 -13.35 -3.95
N TRP A 7 -3.34 -13.07 -4.86
CA TRP A 7 -3.73 -11.70 -5.19
C TRP A 7 -4.32 -10.99 -3.95
N PRO A 8 -3.82 -9.79 -3.58
CA PRO A 8 -4.21 -9.14 -2.33
C PRO A 8 -5.62 -8.53 -2.32
N LEU A 9 -6.30 -8.45 -3.47
CA LEU A 9 -7.65 -7.87 -3.59
C LEU A 9 -8.64 -8.94 -4.12
N PRO A 10 -9.10 -9.88 -3.27
CA PRO A 10 -9.97 -10.97 -3.70
C PRO A 10 -11.20 -10.47 -4.48
N GLY A 11 -11.44 -11.07 -5.65
CA GLY A 11 -12.57 -10.72 -6.51
C GLY A 11 -12.45 -9.39 -7.26
N HIS A 12 -11.35 -8.65 -7.10
CA HIS A 12 -11.12 -7.36 -7.75
C HIS A 12 -9.83 -7.38 -8.57
N ALA A 13 -9.98 -7.62 -9.88
CA ALA A 13 -8.87 -7.57 -10.82
C ALA A 13 -8.57 -6.12 -11.23
N VAL A 14 -7.34 -5.68 -10.97
CA VAL A 14 -6.81 -4.38 -11.40
C VAL A 14 -5.43 -4.57 -12.00
N PRO A 15 -5.07 -3.86 -13.09
CA PRO A 15 -3.72 -3.93 -13.63
C PRO A 15 -2.68 -3.50 -12.60
N VAL A 16 -1.57 -4.24 -12.53
CA VAL A 16 -0.41 -3.84 -11.73
C VAL A 16 0.23 -2.62 -12.38
N ALA A 17 0.39 -1.54 -11.61
CA ALA A 17 1.10 -0.35 -12.07
C ALA A 17 2.57 -0.67 -12.32
N VAL A 18 3.05 -0.43 -13.55
CA VAL A 18 4.42 -0.73 -13.97
C VAL A 18 5.05 0.42 -14.74
N GLY A 19 6.36 0.57 -14.57
CA GLY A 19 7.18 1.54 -15.29
C GLY A 19 7.14 2.96 -14.72
N PRO A 20 8.19 3.76 -14.99
CA PRO A 20 8.40 5.06 -14.32
C PRO A 20 7.39 6.14 -14.71
N GLY A 21 6.65 5.95 -15.81
CA GLY A 21 5.62 6.90 -16.26
C GLY A 21 4.27 6.74 -15.55
N HIS A 22 4.09 5.66 -14.78
CA HIS A 22 2.84 5.39 -14.08
C HIS A 22 2.95 5.88 -12.62
N PRO A 23 2.10 6.79 -12.14
CA PRO A 23 2.29 7.44 -10.83
C PRO A 23 2.16 6.48 -9.64
N GLY A 24 1.38 5.41 -9.80
CA GLY A 24 1.25 4.32 -8.82
C GLY A 24 2.30 3.21 -8.94
N ALA A 25 3.30 3.30 -9.83
CA ALA A 25 4.33 2.27 -9.95
C ALA A 25 5.49 2.51 -8.97
N PHE A 26 6.17 1.44 -8.59
CA PHE A 26 7.39 1.52 -7.79
C PHE A 26 8.46 2.33 -8.52
N GLY A 27 9.15 3.22 -7.80
CA GLY A 27 10.20 4.07 -8.37
C GLY A 27 9.68 5.24 -9.23
N ALA A 28 8.36 5.46 -9.31
CA ALA A 28 7.81 6.61 -10.01
C ALA A 28 8.25 7.91 -9.30
N VAL A 29 8.90 8.81 -10.04
CA VAL A 29 9.34 10.11 -9.51
C VAL A 29 8.13 11.04 -9.41
N ARG A 30 7.79 11.43 -8.18
CA ARG A 30 6.69 12.35 -7.86
C ARG A 30 7.26 13.74 -7.58
N LYS A 31 6.36 14.68 -7.24
CA LYS A 31 6.74 16.08 -7.01
C LYS A 31 7.69 16.26 -5.80
N HIS A 32 7.57 15.40 -4.79
CA HIS A 32 8.28 15.55 -3.51
C HIS A 32 9.12 14.34 -3.11
N ASP A 33 8.85 13.18 -3.73
CA ASP A 33 9.35 11.87 -3.32
C ASP A 33 9.47 10.92 -4.53
N VAL A 34 10.08 9.77 -4.31
CA VAL A 34 10.05 8.62 -5.22
C VAL A 34 9.13 7.57 -4.61
N HIS A 35 8.20 7.07 -5.41
CA HIS A 35 7.17 6.16 -4.92
C HIS A 35 7.75 4.82 -4.45
N THR A 36 7.49 4.48 -3.20
CA THR A 36 8.07 3.33 -2.47
C THR A 36 7.30 2.02 -2.67
N GLY A 37 6.10 2.08 -3.23
CA GLY A 37 5.23 0.92 -3.42
C GLY A 37 4.63 0.81 -4.81
N VAL A 38 3.65 -0.07 -4.91
CA VAL A 38 2.74 -0.18 -6.05
C VAL A 38 1.32 0.08 -5.55
N ASP A 39 0.63 1.01 -6.21
CA ASP A 39 -0.76 1.34 -5.90
C ASP A 39 -1.69 0.43 -6.71
N LEU A 40 -2.52 -0.34 -6.01
CA LEU A 40 -3.57 -1.17 -6.60
C LEU A 40 -4.92 -0.50 -6.38
N TYR A 41 -5.43 0.17 -7.42
CA TYR A 41 -6.68 0.92 -7.32
C TYR A 41 -7.89 0.02 -7.08
N ALA A 42 -8.63 0.34 -6.02
CA ALA A 42 -9.75 -0.44 -5.53
C ALA A 42 -10.78 0.45 -4.86
N PRO A 43 -12.05 0.03 -4.80
CA PRO A 43 -13.06 0.77 -4.06
C PRO A 43 -12.78 0.74 -2.55
N GLU A 44 -13.20 1.80 -1.86
CA GLU A 44 -13.24 1.83 -0.39
C GLU A 44 -14.07 0.65 0.14
N GLY A 45 -13.59 -0.01 1.18
CA GLY A 45 -14.16 -1.23 1.74
C GLY A 45 -13.78 -2.52 1.01
N GLN A 46 -13.03 -2.47 -0.09
CA GLN A 46 -12.52 -3.68 -0.76
C GLN A 46 -11.70 -4.51 0.22
N GLN A 47 -12.00 -5.81 0.33
CA GLN A 47 -11.25 -6.73 1.17
C GLN A 47 -9.79 -6.80 0.73
N VAL A 48 -8.88 -6.76 1.72
CA VAL A 48 -7.45 -6.99 1.55
C VAL A 48 -7.06 -8.31 2.18
N ALA A 49 -6.38 -9.15 1.40
CA ALA A 49 -5.88 -10.45 1.81
C ALA A 49 -4.35 -10.48 1.90
N ALA A 50 -3.81 -11.29 2.82
CA ALA A 50 -2.38 -11.55 2.86
C ALA A 50 -1.92 -12.27 1.58
N VAL A 51 -0.87 -11.76 0.95
CA VAL A 51 -0.30 -12.32 -0.29
C VAL A 51 0.41 -13.66 -0.04
N GLU A 52 0.99 -13.82 1.15
CA GLU A 52 1.69 -15.04 1.59
C GLU A 52 1.44 -15.29 3.08
N ASP A 53 1.75 -16.52 3.53
CA ASP A 53 1.79 -16.85 4.96
C ASP A 53 2.85 -16.00 5.68
N GLY A 54 2.54 -15.56 6.89
CA GLY A 54 3.46 -14.72 7.65
C GLY A 54 3.00 -14.38 9.06
N VAL A 55 3.73 -13.45 9.67
CA VAL A 55 3.43 -12.91 11.00
C VAL A 55 3.30 -11.40 10.89
N VAL A 56 2.24 -10.84 11.49
CA VAL A 56 2.09 -9.39 11.61
C VAL A 56 3.20 -8.86 12.53
N THR A 57 4.13 -8.07 12.01
CA THR A 57 5.28 -7.55 12.77
C THR A 57 5.06 -6.13 13.27
N ALA A 58 4.25 -5.34 12.58
CA ALA A 58 3.88 -4.00 12.97
C ALA A 58 2.52 -3.60 12.38
N ILE A 59 1.88 -2.62 13.03
CA ILE A 59 0.71 -1.92 12.54
C ILE A 59 1.00 -0.44 12.77
N ASP A 60 0.98 0.35 11.71
CA ASP A 60 1.03 1.81 11.80
C ASP A 60 -0.40 2.34 11.69
N GLU A 61 -0.98 2.77 12.80
CA GLU A 61 -2.37 3.28 12.86
C GLU A 61 -2.51 4.69 12.24
N PHE A 62 -1.40 5.35 11.93
CA PHE A 62 -1.32 6.72 11.43
C PHE A 62 -0.50 6.83 10.14
N PHE A 63 -0.52 5.78 9.32
CA PHE A 63 0.24 5.67 8.07
C PHE A 63 0.04 6.88 7.14
N THR A 64 -1.20 7.36 7.03
CA THR A 64 -1.52 8.64 6.38
C THR A 64 -2.34 9.54 7.30
N GLY A 65 -2.52 10.82 6.93
CA GLY A 65 -3.38 11.74 7.68
C GLY A 65 -2.76 12.34 8.96
N GLY A 66 -1.47 12.08 9.21
CA GLY A 66 -0.70 12.63 10.33
C GLY A 66 -0.31 14.11 10.18
N ALA A 67 0.53 14.60 11.10
CA ALA A 67 0.94 15.99 11.21
C ALA A 67 1.60 16.57 9.94
N ASP A 68 2.25 15.71 9.16
CA ASP A 68 2.99 16.07 7.94
C ASP A 68 2.12 16.03 6.67
N THR A 69 0.82 15.73 6.81
CA THR A 69 -0.13 15.75 5.70
C THR A 69 -0.20 17.14 5.07
N PRO A 70 -0.11 17.26 3.72
CA PRO A 70 -0.26 18.55 3.05
C PRO A 70 -1.60 19.22 3.37
N LEU A 71 -1.60 20.55 3.39
CA LEU A 71 -2.80 21.34 3.57
C LEU A 71 -3.35 21.78 2.21
N ASP A 72 -4.68 21.89 2.10
CA ASP A 72 -5.32 22.58 1.00
C ASP A 72 -5.22 24.12 1.16
N GLU A 73 -5.83 24.83 0.22
CA GLU A 73 -5.87 26.31 0.20
C GLU A 73 -6.57 26.92 1.42
N ASP A 74 -7.43 26.16 2.10
CA ASP A 74 -8.14 26.58 3.31
C ASP A 74 -7.39 26.19 4.60
N GLY A 75 -6.19 25.61 4.47
CA GLY A 75 -5.38 25.15 5.60
C GLY A 75 -5.83 23.81 6.19
N GLU A 76 -6.68 23.05 5.48
CA GLU A 76 -7.20 21.77 5.94
C GLU A 76 -6.34 20.61 5.42
N ARG A 77 -6.12 19.58 6.26
CA ARG A 77 -5.38 18.37 5.85
C ARG A 77 -6.09 17.67 4.69
N ILE A 78 -5.38 17.40 3.60
CA ILE A 78 -5.98 16.79 2.40
C ILE A 78 -6.10 15.27 2.48
N TRP A 79 -5.30 14.62 3.32
CA TRP A 79 -5.34 13.17 3.52
C TRP A 79 -6.20 12.80 4.73
N LEU A 80 -6.95 11.71 4.58
CA LEU A 80 -7.62 10.99 5.65
C LEU A 80 -6.61 10.09 6.36
N GLN A 81 -6.92 9.79 7.63
CA GLN A 81 -6.14 8.84 8.40
C GLN A 81 -6.43 7.41 7.95
N THR A 82 -5.37 6.71 7.55
CA THR A 82 -5.39 5.29 7.22
C THR A 82 -4.30 4.56 8.00
N ALA A 83 -4.41 3.24 8.07
CA ALA A 83 -3.40 2.39 8.68
C ALA A 83 -2.56 1.65 7.63
N ALA A 84 -1.43 1.11 8.07
CA ALA A 84 -0.65 0.11 7.34
C ALA A 84 -0.36 -1.11 8.21
N ILE A 85 -0.36 -2.29 7.58
CA ILE A 85 -0.06 -3.57 8.22
C ILE A 85 1.24 -4.11 7.64
N PHE A 86 2.17 -4.53 8.49
CA PHE A 86 3.43 -5.15 8.10
C PHE A 86 3.36 -6.64 8.40
N ILE A 87 3.59 -7.47 7.39
CA ILE A 87 3.60 -8.93 7.53
C ILE A 87 4.95 -9.47 7.07
N GLU A 88 5.69 -10.10 7.97
CA GLU A 88 6.93 -10.79 7.62
C GLU A 88 6.64 -12.24 7.22
N GLY A 89 7.11 -12.61 6.02
CA GLY A 89 6.94 -13.94 5.43
C GLY A 89 8.19 -14.41 4.69
N ALA A 90 7.99 -15.23 3.67
CA ALA A 90 9.07 -15.77 2.84
C ALA A 90 9.76 -14.67 2.01
N SER A 91 9.02 -13.64 1.61
CA SER A 91 9.46 -12.62 0.65
C SER A 91 10.17 -11.42 1.29
N GLY A 92 10.22 -11.37 2.62
CA GLY A 92 10.63 -10.20 3.39
C GLY A 92 9.47 -9.72 4.26
N VAL A 93 9.37 -8.40 4.44
CA VAL A 93 8.19 -7.77 5.04
C VAL A 93 7.36 -7.13 3.94
N LEU A 94 6.07 -7.46 3.89
CA LEU A 94 5.11 -6.86 2.96
C LEU A 94 4.27 -5.86 3.72
N LEU A 95 4.22 -4.62 3.22
CA LEU A 95 3.38 -3.55 3.75
C LEU A 95 2.07 -3.49 2.96
N TYR A 96 0.96 -3.39 3.70
CA TYR A 96 -0.38 -3.19 3.17
C TYR A 96 -0.92 -1.87 3.74
N GLY A 97 -0.72 -0.79 3.01
CA GLY A 97 -1.06 0.58 3.39
C GLY A 97 -2.41 1.03 2.86
N GLU A 98 -2.90 2.13 3.42
CA GLU A 98 -4.19 2.73 3.08
C GLU A 98 -5.37 1.80 3.38
N VAL A 99 -5.34 1.18 4.58
CA VAL A 99 -6.36 0.22 5.02
C VAL A 99 -7.00 0.60 6.35
N ASP A 100 -8.20 0.05 6.58
CA ASP A 100 -8.71 -0.25 7.92
C ASP A 100 -8.30 -1.69 8.29
N VAL A 101 -7.74 -1.85 9.49
CA VAL A 101 -7.25 -3.16 9.97
C VAL A 101 -8.44 -4.06 10.33
N ALA A 102 -8.44 -5.30 9.86
CA ALA A 102 -9.51 -6.24 10.15
C ALA A 102 -9.52 -6.68 11.61
N LEU A 103 -10.71 -7.00 12.13
CA LEU A 103 -10.85 -7.51 13.49
C LEU A 103 -10.02 -8.80 13.69
N GLY A 104 -9.24 -8.83 14.78
CA GLY A 104 -8.40 -9.97 15.13
C GLY A 104 -7.02 -9.99 14.45
N VAL A 105 -6.69 -8.96 13.68
CA VAL A 105 -5.32 -8.69 13.21
C VAL A 105 -4.61 -7.83 14.25
N TYR A 106 -3.51 -8.33 14.79
CA TYR A 106 -2.69 -7.67 15.81
C TYR A 106 -1.23 -8.12 15.68
N VAL A 107 -0.30 -7.34 16.21
CA VAL A 107 1.14 -7.68 16.17
C VAL A 107 1.41 -9.03 16.85
N GLY A 108 2.15 -9.90 16.18
CA GLY A 108 2.42 -11.28 16.58
C GLY A 108 1.42 -12.31 16.04
N ARG A 109 0.31 -11.87 15.41
CA ARG A 109 -0.67 -12.76 14.79
C ARG A 109 -0.05 -13.46 13.58
N LYS A 110 -0.19 -14.79 13.53
CA LYS A 110 0.04 -15.57 12.31
C LYS A 110 -1.14 -15.39 11.35
N VAL A 111 -0.82 -15.14 10.09
CA VAL A 111 -1.77 -15.05 8.98
C VAL A 111 -1.42 -16.09 7.92
N HIS A 112 -2.42 -16.51 7.18
CA HIS A 112 -2.27 -17.41 6.04
C HIS A 112 -2.56 -16.65 4.76
N ALA A 113 -1.90 -17.04 3.67
CA ALA A 113 -2.13 -16.50 2.34
C ALA A 113 -3.62 -16.59 1.98
N GLY A 114 -4.18 -15.50 1.44
CA GLY A 114 -5.61 -15.35 1.17
C GLY A 114 -6.48 -14.98 2.37
N GLY A 115 -5.96 -15.04 3.60
CA GLY A 115 -6.68 -14.61 4.79
C GLY A 115 -6.89 -13.10 4.82
N THR A 116 -8.08 -12.65 5.23
CA THR A 116 -8.41 -11.22 5.36
C THR A 116 -7.55 -10.57 6.43
N ILE A 117 -6.91 -9.44 6.07
CA ILE A 117 -6.10 -8.65 6.99
C ILE A 117 -6.62 -7.21 7.16
N GLY A 118 -7.44 -6.73 6.23
CA GLY A 118 -7.99 -5.39 6.29
C GLY A 118 -8.94 -5.09 5.14
N PHE A 119 -9.27 -3.82 5.01
CA PHE A 119 -10.15 -3.29 3.99
C PHE A 119 -9.56 -2.00 3.45
N VAL A 120 -9.58 -1.80 2.13
CA VAL A 120 -9.10 -0.57 1.49
C VAL A 120 -9.83 0.64 2.08
N LYS A 121 -9.06 1.64 2.47
CA LYS A 121 -9.56 2.90 3.01
C LYS A 121 -9.17 4.04 2.11
N ARG A 122 -10.06 5.01 1.99
CA ARG A 122 -9.81 6.24 1.25
C ARG A 122 -8.69 7.06 1.90
N VAL A 123 -7.72 7.50 1.10
CA VAL A 123 -6.64 8.39 1.52
C VAL A 123 -6.93 9.87 1.23
N LEU A 124 -7.57 10.23 0.12
CA LEU A 124 -7.85 11.65 -0.19
C LEU A 124 -9.27 12.04 0.24
N LYS A 125 -9.42 13.19 0.91
CA LYS A 125 -10.76 13.76 1.21
C LYS A 125 -11.56 13.99 -0.09
N PRO A 126 -12.90 13.97 -0.08
CA PRO A 126 -13.65 14.50 -1.21
C PRO A 126 -13.34 15.99 -1.41
N LYS A 127 -13.17 16.45 -2.65
CA LYS A 127 -13.05 17.89 -2.91
C LYS A 127 -14.35 18.61 -2.55
N LYS A 128 -14.24 19.81 -1.96
CA LYS A 128 -15.39 20.65 -1.60
C LYS A 128 -16.27 21.01 -2.81
N ASP A 129 -15.66 21.18 -3.97
CA ASP A 129 -16.34 21.50 -5.23
C ASP A 129 -16.98 20.28 -5.92
N GLY A 130 -16.84 19.07 -5.35
CA GLY A 130 -17.36 17.82 -5.87
C GLY A 130 -16.66 17.33 -7.15
N ARG A 131 -15.64 18.04 -7.66
CA ARG A 131 -14.93 17.64 -8.87
C ARG A 131 -14.00 16.46 -8.57
N PRO A 132 -13.76 15.57 -9.54
CA PRO A 132 -12.76 14.53 -9.39
C PRO A 132 -11.35 15.14 -9.24
N TYR A 133 -10.44 14.36 -8.67
CA TYR A 133 -9.01 14.69 -8.70
C TYR A 133 -8.51 14.74 -10.15
N GLY A 134 -7.71 15.76 -10.48
CA GLY A 134 -7.41 16.14 -11.87
C GLY A 134 -6.55 15.12 -12.62
N ASN A 135 -5.82 14.27 -11.90
CA ASN A 135 -5.18 13.09 -12.47
C ASN A 135 -6.04 11.86 -12.12
N PRO A 136 -6.69 11.20 -13.10
CA PRO A 136 -7.47 9.99 -12.84
C PRO A 136 -6.61 8.82 -12.32
N MET A 137 -5.29 8.88 -12.51
CA MET A 137 -4.32 7.96 -11.91
C MET A 137 -3.96 8.31 -10.46
N ASN A 138 -4.47 9.42 -9.91
CA ASN A 138 -4.40 9.75 -8.49
C ASN A 138 -5.76 9.44 -7.87
N SER A 139 -6.17 8.17 -7.92
CA SER A 139 -7.39 7.70 -7.24
C SER A 139 -7.32 8.06 -5.76
N PRO A 140 -8.45 8.43 -5.13
CA PRO A 140 -8.50 8.65 -3.70
C PRO A 140 -8.50 7.33 -2.89
N THR A 141 -8.61 6.18 -3.55
CA THR A 141 -8.76 4.85 -2.93
C THR A 141 -7.91 3.81 -3.66
N MET A 142 -7.02 3.16 -2.93
CA MET A 142 -6.16 2.08 -3.40
C MET A 142 -5.63 1.26 -2.21
N LEU A 143 -5.09 0.08 -2.51
CA LEU A 143 -4.14 -0.58 -1.62
C LEU A 143 -2.73 -0.13 -2.02
N HIS A 144 -2.02 0.52 -1.10
CA HIS A 144 -0.61 0.84 -1.28
C HIS A 144 0.24 -0.34 -0.80
N PHE A 145 0.97 -0.99 -1.71
CA PHE A 145 1.69 -2.23 -1.43
C PHE A 145 3.19 -2.05 -1.56
N GLU A 146 3.94 -2.31 -0.49
CA GLU A 146 5.41 -2.20 -0.48
C GLU A 146 6.08 -3.50 -0.05
N ARG A 147 7.37 -3.61 -0.33
CA ARG A 147 8.20 -4.72 0.09
C ARG A 147 9.49 -4.23 0.74
N TYR A 148 9.83 -4.86 1.84
CA TYR A 148 11.00 -4.57 2.64
C TYR A 148 11.84 -5.81 2.97
N ALA A 149 13.07 -5.56 3.40
CA ALA A 149 13.91 -6.55 4.07
C ALA A 149 13.27 -7.03 5.39
N LYS A 150 13.62 -8.26 5.80
CA LYS A 150 13.17 -8.85 7.07
C LYS A 150 13.58 -7.97 8.27
N GLY A 151 12.74 -7.96 9.30
CA GLY A 151 12.92 -7.13 10.49
C GLY A 151 12.46 -5.68 10.34
N THR A 152 12.01 -5.26 9.16
CA THR A 152 11.46 -3.91 8.97
C THR A 152 10.09 -3.79 9.64
N THR A 153 9.94 -2.79 10.50
CA THR A 153 8.70 -2.56 11.28
C THR A 153 8.14 -1.15 11.10
N ARG A 154 8.70 -0.38 10.17
CA ARG A 154 8.27 0.99 9.84
C ARG A 154 8.50 1.25 8.35
N ALA A 155 7.65 2.05 7.75
CA ALA A 155 7.82 2.50 6.37
C ALA A 155 9.01 3.47 6.29
N VAL A 156 9.58 3.58 5.10
CA VAL A 156 10.68 4.51 4.83
C VAL A 156 10.28 5.50 3.74
N PHE A 157 10.91 6.66 3.76
CA PHE A 157 10.77 7.62 2.66
C PHE A 157 11.92 7.45 1.68
N TRP A 158 11.61 7.51 0.38
CA TRP A 158 12.62 7.62 -0.67
C TRP A 158 12.59 9.05 -1.24
N ASN A 159 13.47 9.92 -0.71
CA ASN A 159 13.48 11.32 -1.10
C ASN A 159 14.09 11.53 -2.49
N LEU A 160 13.71 12.65 -3.13
CA LEU A 160 14.25 13.05 -4.42
C LEU A 160 15.77 13.28 -4.34
N GLY A 161 16.50 12.69 -5.28
CA GLY A 161 17.96 12.83 -5.37
C GLY A 161 18.75 11.93 -4.42
N GLU A 162 18.06 11.13 -3.58
CA GLU A 162 18.70 10.14 -2.72
C GLU A 162 18.71 8.76 -3.38
N ASN A 163 19.66 7.92 -2.96
CA ASN A 163 19.64 6.51 -3.29
C ASN A 163 18.42 5.84 -2.64
N ARG A 164 17.91 4.80 -3.28
CA ARG A 164 16.86 3.97 -2.68
C ARG A 164 17.33 3.43 -1.32
N PRO A 165 16.52 3.51 -0.26
CA PRO A 165 16.82 2.86 1.03
C PRO A 165 17.15 1.37 0.85
N ASP A 166 18.14 0.87 1.58
CA ASP A 166 18.67 -0.49 1.41
C ASP A 166 17.62 -1.56 1.73
N GLU A 167 16.76 -1.28 2.71
CA GLU A 167 15.67 -2.16 3.12
C GLU A 167 14.50 -2.16 2.14
N LEU A 168 14.37 -1.16 1.25
CA LEU A 168 13.24 -1.02 0.34
C LEU A 168 13.48 -1.80 -0.96
N HIS A 169 12.52 -2.63 -1.33
CA HIS A 169 12.62 -3.52 -2.50
C HIS A 169 11.40 -3.37 -3.40
N ASP A 170 11.61 -3.58 -4.70
CA ASP A 170 10.54 -3.53 -5.69
C ASP A 170 9.55 -4.70 -5.49
N PRO A 171 8.26 -4.44 -5.20
CA PRO A 171 7.24 -5.47 -5.03
C PRO A 171 6.60 -5.94 -6.34
N THR A 172 6.88 -5.31 -7.48
CA THR A 172 6.15 -5.52 -8.75
C THR A 172 6.12 -6.99 -9.17
N SER A 173 7.21 -7.75 -9.02
CA SER A 173 7.24 -9.16 -9.43
C SER A 173 6.28 -10.04 -8.62
N ILE A 174 6.10 -9.75 -7.32
CA ILE A 174 5.17 -10.47 -6.44
C ILE A 174 3.74 -10.28 -6.96
N LEU A 175 3.37 -9.03 -7.27
CA LEU A 175 2.05 -8.68 -7.75
C LEU A 175 1.75 -9.26 -9.14
N LEU A 176 2.72 -9.22 -10.06
CA LEU A 176 2.59 -9.82 -11.40
C LEU A 176 2.48 -11.35 -11.37
N GLU A 177 3.07 -12.00 -10.38
CA GLU A 177 2.90 -13.44 -10.18
C GLU A 177 1.55 -13.75 -9.53
N ALA A 178 1.17 -13.02 -8.49
CA ALA A 178 -0.12 -13.13 -7.83
C ALA A 178 -1.30 -12.87 -8.79
N SER A 179 -1.15 -11.97 -9.76
CA SER A 179 -2.20 -11.69 -10.74
C SER A 179 -2.44 -12.83 -11.73
N LYS A 180 -1.57 -13.85 -11.80
CA LYS A 180 -1.77 -15.02 -12.67
C LYS A 180 -2.82 -15.99 -12.12
N SER A 181 -3.21 -15.84 -10.86
CA SER A 181 -4.27 -16.64 -10.23
C SER A 181 -5.66 -15.98 -10.28
N LEU A 182 -5.79 -14.86 -10.99
CA LEU A 182 -7.05 -14.14 -11.20
C LEU A 182 -7.94 -14.79 -12.26
#